data_AF-A0A5S9M693-F1
#
_entry.id   AF-A0A5S9M693-F1
#
_cell.length_a   1.000
_cell.length_b   1.000
_cell.length_c   1.000
_cell.angle_alpha   90.00
_cell.angle_beta   90.00
_cell.angle_gamma   90.00
#
_symmetry.space_group_name_H-M   'P 1'
#
loop_
_entity.id
_entity.type
_entity.pdbx_description
1 polymer ?
#
loop_
_entity_poly.entity_id
_entity_poly.type
_entity_poly.pdbx_seq_one_letter_code
_entity_poly.pdbx_strand_id
1 'polypeptide(L)' 'MAGIECDQPVAGYITALREQGLLVLPAGPNVIRLLPPLNVKKAELDQAIEAIVQVLANKTVSV' A
#
# COMPACT_ATOMS: atom_id res chain seq x y z
N MET A 1 13.47 5.51 0.34
CA MET A 1 12.07 5.89 0.58
C MET A 1 11.34 5.80 -0.74
N ALA A 2 10.17 5.15 -0.80
CA ALA A 2 9.38 5.00 -2.02
C ALA A 2 7.93 5.44 -1.79
N GLY A 3 7.24 5.81 -2.85
CA GLY A 3 5.83 6.19 -2.81
C GLY A 3 5.09 5.68 -4.05
N ILE A 4 3.78 5.46 -3.89
CA ILE A 4 2.88 5.09 -4.98
C ILE A 4 1.87 6.24 -5.12
N GLU A 5 1.89 6.89 -6.26
CA GLU A 5 0.88 7.89 -6.63
C GLU A 5 -0.30 7.20 -7.33
N CYS A 6 -1.52 7.61 -6.96
CA CYS A 6 -2.77 7.06 -7.46
C CYS A 6 -3.63 8.19 -8.03
N ASP A 7 -4.46 7.91 -9.03
CA ASP A 7 -5.40 8.90 -9.58
C ASP A 7 -6.59 9.19 -8.64
N GLN A 8 -6.70 8.44 -7.54
CA GLN A 8 -7.84 8.47 -6.61
C GLN A 8 -7.37 8.59 -5.15
N PRO A 9 -8.27 9.04 -4.24
CA PRO A 9 -7.95 9.14 -2.82
C PRO A 9 -7.50 7.81 -2.21
N VAL A 10 -6.35 7.83 -1.53
CA VAL A 10 -5.69 6.60 -1.05
C VAL A 10 -6.18 6.10 0.31
N ALA A 11 -7.02 6.87 1.00
CA ALA A 11 -7.49 6.52 2.35
C ALA A 11 -8.12 5.12 2.40
N GLY A 12 -8.94 4.76 1.41
CA GLY A 12 -9.56 3.44 1.33
C GLY A 12 -8.57 2.30 1.04
N TYR A 13 -7.49 2.57 0.28
CA TYR A 13 -6.43 1.59 0.04
C TYR A 13 -5.58 1.38 1.30
N ILE A 14 -5.27 2.45 2.03
CA ILE A 14 -4.51 2.39 3.30
C ILE A 14 -5.25 1.55 4.33
N THR A 15 -6.58 1.74 4.47
CA THR A 15 -7.40 0.90 5.38
C THR A 15 -7.33 -0.58 4.98
N ALA A 16 -7.53 -0.90 3.71
CA ALA A 16 -7.49 -2.29 3.24
C ALA A 16 -6.10 -2.93 3.39
N LEU A 17 -5.01 -2.19 3.15
CA LEU A 17 -3.65 -2.67 3.39
C LEU A 17 -3.41 -2.96 4.88
N ARG A 18 -3.94 -2.12 5.75
CA ARG A 18 -3.85 -2.31 7.20
C ARG A 18 -4.61 -3.55 7.67
N GLU A 19 -5.76 -3.85 7.08
CA GLU A 19 -6.51 -5.10 7.32
C GLU A 19 -5.75 -6.34 6.85
N GLN A 20 -4.95 -6.21 5.78
CA GLN A 20 -4.01 -7.24 5.31
C GLN A 20 -2.72 -7.32 6.14
N GLY A 21 -2.62 -6.56 7.24
CA GLY A 21 -1.44 -6.55 8.12
C GLY A 21 -0.27 -5.70 7.61
N LEU A 22 -0.43 -4.94 6.52
CA LEU A 22 0.61 -4.06 5.98
C LEU A 22 0.40 -2.61 6.44
N LEU A 23 1.37 -2.07 7.17
CA LEU A 23 1.34 -0.68 7.64
C LEU A 23 1.94 0.26 6.59
N VAL A 24 1.12 1.19 6.09
CA VAL A 24 1.53 2.26 5.18
C VAL A 24 0.99 3.60 5.66
N LEU A 25 1.58 4.70 5.16
CA LEU A 25 1.22 6.05 5.57
C LEU A 25 0.74 6.86 4.36
N PRO A 26 -0.18 7.83 4.51
CA PRO A 26 -0.44 8.80 3.46
C PRO A 26 0.72 9.80 3.36
N ALA A 27 1.02 10.25 2.14
CA ALA A 27 1.88 11.41 1.85
C ALA A 27 1.15 12.50 1.05
N GLY A 28 -0.17 12.45 1.03
CA GLY A 28 -1.07 13.33 0.29
C GLY A 28 -2.43 12.66 0.12
N PRO A 29 -3.40 13.33 -0.52
CA PRO A 29 -4.72 12.73 -0.76
C PRO A 29 -4.63 11.47 -1.63
N ASN A 30 -3.64 11.44 -2.53
CA ASN A 30 -3.51 10.48 -3.62
C ASN A 30 -2.18 9.68 -3.58
N VAL A 31 -1.41 9.78 -2.50
CA VAL A 31 -0.06 9.17 -2.43
C VAL A 31 0.07 8.26 -1.21
N ILE A 32 0.44 7.00 -1.44
CA ILE A 32 0.80 6.03 -0.41
C ILE A 32 2.32 6.07 -0.22
N ARG A 33 2.77 6.26 1.01
CA ARG A 33 4.18 6.28 1.40
C ARG A 33 4.59 4.92 1.96
N LEU A 34 5.64 4.36 1.36
CA LEU A 34 6.27 3.11 1.77
C LEU A 34 7.57 3.43 2.53
N LEU A 35 7.57 3.10 3.82
CA LEU A 35 8.72 3.26 4.72
C LEU A 35 9.08 1.90 5.32
N PRO A 36 9.67 0.98 4.53
CA PRO A 36 10.18 -0.26 5.08
C PRO A 36 11.37 0.02 5.99
N PRO A 37 11.61 -0.82 7.00
CA PRO A 37 12.80 -0.72 7.84
C PRO A 37 14.06 -1.09 7.03
N LEU A 38 15.22 -0.53 7.40
CA LEU A 38 16.47 -0.71 6.65
C LEU A 38 17.04 -2.14 6.70
N ASN A 39 16.54 -2.96 7.62
CA ASN A 39 16.92 -4.36 7.80
C ASN A 39 15.89 -5.35 7.19
N VAL A 40 14.93 -4.87 6.41
CA VAL A 40 13.93 -5.71 5.74
C VAL A 40 14.59 -6.67 4.75
N LYS A 41 14.09 -7.90 4.68
CA LYS A 41 14.55 -8.93 3.74
C LYS A 41 13.75 -8.88 2.45
N LYS A 42 14.34 -9.41 1.38
CA LYS A 42 13.68 -9.51 0.08
C LYS A 42 12.34 -10.26 0.14
N ALA A 43 12.29 -11.39 0.86
CA ALA A 43 11.05 -12.15 1.02
C ALA A 43 9.93 -11.37 1.71
N GLU A 44 10.26 -10.52 2.69
CA GLU A 44 9.29 -9.67 3.38
C GLU A 44 8.79 -8.54 2.45
N LEU A 45 9.66 -8.03 1.57
CA LEU A 45 9.26 -7.10 0.51
C LEU A 45 8.34 -7.76 -0.50
N ASP A 46 8.64 -8.99 -0.91
CA ASP A 46 7.80 -9.75 -1.86
C ASP A 46 6.38 -9.95 -1.29
N GLN A 47 6.26 -10.29 0.00
CA GLN A 47 4.98 -10.38 0.72
C GLN A 47 4.24 -9.03 0.77
N ALA A 48 4.95 -7.94 1.07
CA ALA A 48 4.36 -6.61 1.10
C ALA A 48 3.84 -6.18 -0.28
N ILE A 49 4.61 -6.46 -1.34
CA ILE A 49 4.21 -6.18 -2.72
C ILE A 49 2.98 -7.00 -3.10
N GLU A 50 2.92 -8.28 -2.74
CA GLU A 50 1.75 -9.12 -3.00
C GLU A 50 0.48 -8.55 -2.34
N ALA A 51 0.56 -8.13 -1.07
CA ALA A 51 -0.55 -7.47 -0.38
C ALA A 51 -0.97 -6.15 -1.08
N ILE A 52 0.00 -5.35 -1.55
CA ILE A 52 -0.26 -4.12 -2.31
C ILE A 52 -1.00 -4.44 -3.61
N VAL A 53 -0.50 -5.41 -4.37
CA VAL A 53 -1.12 -5.83 -5.64
C VAL A 53 -2.53 -6.35 -5.41
N GLN A 54 -2.76 -7.18 -4.37
CA GLN A 54 -4.09 -7.68 -4.04
C GLN A 54 -5.07 -6.53 -3.75
N VAL A 55 -4.69 -5.56 -2.91
CA VAL A 55 -5.58 -4.45 -2.56
C VAL A 55 -5.85 -3.53 -3.76
N LEU A 56 -4.84 -3.25 -4.57
CA LEU A 56 -4.98 -2.35 -5.73
C LEU A 56 -5.70 -3.03 -6.90
N ALA A 57 -5.46 -4.32 -7.14
CA ALA A 57 -6.10 -5.07 -8.22
C ALA A 57 -7.55 -5.47 -7.90
N ASN A 58 -7.87 -5.78 -6.64
CA ASN A 58 -9.22 -6.16 -6.24
C ASN A 58 -10.19 -4.95 -6.19
N LYS A 59 -9.72 -3.72 -6.37
CA LYS A 59 -10.55 -2.53 -6.51
C LYS A 59 -10.70 -2.11 -7.97
N THR A 60 -11.53 -2.86 -8.68
CA THR A 60 -12.51 -2.21 -9.57
C THR A 60 -13.54 -1.58 -8.63
N VAL A 61 -13.36 -0.29 -8.30
CA VAL A 61 -14.20 0.44 -7.34
C VAL A 61 -15.68 0.21 -7.65
N SER A 62 -16.36 -0.52 -6.77
CA SER A 62 -17.82 -0.57 -6.71
C SER A 62 -18.27 0.27 -5.52
N VAL A 63 -19.11 1.25 -5.86
CA VAL A 63 -20.03 2.08 -5.05
C VAL A 63 -19.42 3.12 -4.11
#